data_AF-A0ABC8EKL1-F1
#
_entry.id   AF-A0ABC8EKL1-F1
#
_cell.length_a   1.000
_cell.length_b   1.000
_cell.length_c   1.000
_cell.angle_alpha   90.00
_cell.angle_beta   90.00
_cell.angle_gamma   90.00
#
_symmetry.space_group_name_H-M   'P 1'
#
loop_
_entity.id
_entity.type
_entity.pdbx_description
1 polymer ?
#
loop_
_entity_poly.entity_id
_entity_poly.type
_entity_poly.pdbx_seq_one_letter_code
_entity_poly.pdbx_strand_id
1 'polypeptide(L)'
;MMDLESAAQAAKGIAAQAAKGIKEGDCESNPSLVLSDGSSSGDWRLPTMKEFCTLIDDSRRNPALPNGHKFWVVPAGSCHWSATKLDYYSEMAWIVYVESGTTIYEDIKNRAGYIWPVREK
;
A
#
# COMPACT_ATOMS: atom_id res chain seq x y z
N MET A 1 9.77 14.95 30.73
CA MET A 1 9.99 13.70 30.00
C MET A 1 8.66 13.38 29.34
N MET A 2 8.51 13.58 28.03
CA MET A 2 7.27 13.23 27.31
C MET A 2 7.18 11.70 27.23
N ASP A 3 6.02 11.14 27.56
CA ASP A 3 5.76 9.72 27.40
C ASP A 3 5.69 9.34 25.91
N LEU A 4 6.05 8.10 25.60
CA LEU A 4 6.13 7.58 24.23
C LEU A 4 4.77 7.55 23.53
N GLU A 5 3.67 7.45 24.29
CA GLU A 5 2.31 7.41 23.75
C GLU A 5 1.85 8.80 23.26
N SER A 6 2.18 9.86 24.00
CA SER A 6 1.91 11.25 23.66
C SER A 6 2.71 11.70 22.45
N ALA A 7 3.96 11.23 22.32
CA ALA A 7 4.76 11.44 21.11
C ALA A 7 4.16 10.72 19.88
N ALA A 8 3.68 9.48 20.03
CA ALA A 8 3.03 8.73 18.95
C ALA A 8 1.69 9.36 18.53
N GLN A 9 0.91 9.85 19.50
CA GLN A 9 -0.36 10.53 19.23
C GLN A 9 -0.14 11.89 18.57
N ALA A 10 0.90 12.63 18.95
CA ALA A 10 1.30 13.87 18.28
C ALA A 10 1.77 13.61 16.84
N ALA A 11 2.56 12.55 16.60
CA ALA A 11 2.99 12.17 15.25
C ALA A 11 1.81 11.77 14.34
N LYS A 12 0.82 11.03 14.87
CA LYS A 12 -0.44 10.73 14.16
C LYS A 12 -1.22 12.00 13.82
N GLY A 13 -1.29 12.96 14.75
CA GLY A 13 -1.92 14.26 14.53
C GLY A 13 -1.24 15.06 13.42
N ILE A 14 0.09 15.10 13.41
CA ILE A 14 0.88 15.81 12.40
C ILE A 14 0.72 15.17 11.02
N ALA A 15 0.76 13.84 10.91
CA ALA A 15 0.56 13.15 9.63
C ALA A 15 -0.87 13.36 9.08
N ALA A 16 -1.88 13.33 9.95
CA ALA A 16 -3.27 13.60 9.55
C ALA A 16 -3.49 15.08 9.17
N GLN A 17 -2.81 16.01 9.85
CA GLN A 17 -2.84 17.44 9.52
C GLN A 17 -2.13 17.72 8.20
N ALA A 18 -0.99 17.06 7.94
CA ALA A 18 -0.27 17.13 6.69
C ALA A 18 -1.11 16.58 5.53
N ALA A 19 -1.79 15.44 5.74
CA ALA A 19 -2.71 14.86 4.77
C ALA A 19 -3.93 15.76 4.50
N LYS A 20 -4.48 16.43 5.52
CA LYS A 20 -5.56 17.44 5.37
C LYS A 20 -5.11 18.73 4.67
N GLY A 21 -3.80 19.03 4.71
CA GLY A 21 -3.19 20.14 3.98
C GLY A 21 -2.95 19.84 2.50
N ILE A 22 -3.01 18.56 2.11
CA ILE A 22 -3.14 18.15 0.71
C ILE A 22 -4.60 18.44 0.34
N LYS A 23 -4.89 19.71 0.04
CA LYS A 23 -6.04 20.05 -0.80
C LYS A 23 -5.98 19.11 -2.00
N GLU A 24 -7.14 18.62 -2.47
CA GLU A 24 -7.28 17.88 -3.74
C GLU A 24 -6.12 18.24 -4.64
N GLY A 25 -5.19 17.28 -4.86
CA GLY A 25 -3.83 17.61 -5.28
C GLY A 25 -3.86 18.71 -6.32
N ASP A 26 -3.12 19.80 -6.09
CA ASP A 26 -2.92 20.88 -7.07
C ASP A 26 -2.18 20.29 -8.30
N CYS A 27 -2.81 19.36 -9.01
CA CYS A 27 -2.48 18.96 -10.36
C CYS A 27 -3.18 19.89 -11.36
N GLU A 28 -3.89 20.93 -10.90
CA GLU A 28 -4.40 21.97 -11.76
C GLU A 28 -3.24 22.76 -12.39
N SER A 29 -2.87 22.32 -13.59
CA SER A 29 -2.16 23.08 -14.63
C SER A 29 -0.70 23.48 -14.38
N ASN A 30 0.02 22.83 -13.45
CA ASN A 30 1.49 22.90 -13.46
C ASN A 30 2.07 21.75 -14.31
N PRO A 31 2.53 22.00 -15.56
CA PRO A 31 3.11 20.97 -16.41
C PRO A 31 4.38 20.32 -15.82
N SER A 32 5.00 20.94 -14.81
CA SER A 32 6.17 20.40 -14.11
C SER A 32 5.81 19.35 -13.05
N LEU A 33 4.54 19.24 -12.67
CA LEU A 33 4.02 18.27 -11.68
C LEU A 33 3.27 17.10 -12.34
N VAL A 34 3.26 17.03 -13.68
CA VAL A 34 2.63 15.95 -14.43
C VAL A 34 3.51 14.70 -14.35
N LEU A 35 2.93 13.58 -13.92
CA LEU A 35 3.61 12.30 -13.92
C LEU A 35 3.88 11.86 -15.37
N SER A 36 5.07 11.31 -15.62
CA SER A 36 5.50 10.88 -16.95
C SER A 36 4.61 9.81 -17.58
N ASP A 37 3.77 9.15 -16.78
CA ASP A 37 2.86 8.10 -17.21
C ASP A 37 1.42 8.61 -17.49
N GLY A 38 1.23 9.93 -17.45
CA GLY A 38 -0.01 10.64 -17.74
C GLY A 38 -1.07 10.54 -16.65
N SER A 39 -0.74 10.00 -15.47
CA SER A 39 -1.72 9.84 -14.40
C SER A 39 -2.02 11.15 -13.67
N SER A 40 -3.27 11.27 -13.21
CA SER A 40 -3.81 12.36 -12.43
C SER A 40 -4.15 11.92 -11.00
N SER A 41 -4.42 12.89 -10.12
CA SER A 41 -4.94 12.59 -8.77
C SER A 41 -6.21 11.73 -8.86
N GLY A 42 -6.24 10.62 -8.12
CA GLY A 42 -7.36 9.67 -8.12
C GLY A 42 -7.20 8.45 -9.03
N ASP A 43 -6.26 8.47 -9.99
CA ASP A 43 -6.05 7.33 -10.90
C ASP A 43 -5.47 6.11 -10.17
N TRP A 44 -4.68 6.36 -9.13
CA TRP A 44 -4.01 5.33 -8.36
C TRP A 44 -4.81 4.97 -7.11
N ARG A 45 -5.00 3.67 -6.91
CA ARG A 45 -5.63 3.11 -5.71
C ARG A 45 -4.82 1.96 -5.13
N LEU A 46 -5.18 1.55 -3.91
CA LEU A 46 -4.70 0.29 -3.37
C LEU A 46 -5.25 -0.89 -4.22
N PRO A 47 -4.44 -1.95 -4.42
CA PRO A 47 -4.90 -3.18 -5.06
C PRO A 47 -5.86 -3.93 -4.15
N THR A 48 -6.79 -4.66 -4.75
CA THR A 48 -7.60 -5.68 -4.08
C THR A 48 -6.77 -6.95 -3.87
N MET A 49 -7.16 -7.79 -2.91
CA MET A 49 -6.55 -9.10 -2.70
C MET A 49 -6.67 -9.97 -3.96
N LYS A 50 -7.79 -9.90 -4.68
CA LYS A 50 -8.00 -10.61 -5.95
C LYS A 50 -6.96 -10.19 -7.00
N GLU A 51 -6.67 -8.90 -7.14
CA GLU A 51 -5.64 -8.41 -8.06
C GLU A 51 -4.26 -8.93 -7.65
N PHE A 52 -3.92 -8.90 -6.35
CA PHE A 52 -2.66 -9.47 -5.86
C PHE A 52 -2.50 -10.95 -6.17
N CYS A 53 -3.55 -11.76 -5.97
CA CYS A 53 -3.51 -13.19 -6.28
C CYS A 53 -3.19 -13.48 -7.75
N THR A 54 -3.49 -12.56 -8.68
CA THR A 54 -3.10 -12.74 -10.09
C THR A 54 -1.61 -12.53 -10.35
N LEU A 55 -0.90 -11.85 -9.44
CA LEU A 55 0.54 -11.61 -9.51
C LEU A 55 1.35 -12.73 -8.87
N ILE A 56 0.75 -13.49 -7.95
CA ILE A 56 1.44 -14.54 -7.21
C ILE A 56 1.55 -15.80 -8.07
N ASP A 57 2.76 -16.37 -8.12
CA ASP A 57 3.03 -17.67 -8.70
C ASP A 57 3.42 -18.65 -7.58
N ASP A 58 2.45 -19.48 -7.17
CA ASP A 58 2.59 -20.43 -6.08
C ASP A 58 3.64 -21.53 -6.35
N SER A 59 4.11 -21.68 -7.58
CA SER A 59 5.19 -22.62 -7.92
C SER A 59 6.58 -22.10 -7.53
N ARG A 60 6.69 -20.84 -7.08
CA ARG A 60 7.96 -20.17 -6.80
C ARG A 60 7.98 -19.51 -5.43
N ARG A 61 9.20 -19.32 -4.93
CA ARG A 61 9.50 -18.59 -3.70
C ARG A 61 10.75 -17.74 -3.87
N ASN A 62 10.80 -16.66 -3.09
CA ASN A 62 11.92 -15.71 -3.01
C ASN A 62 12.30 -15.07 -4.37
N PRO A 63 11.38 -14.38 -5.07
CA PRO A 63 9.98 -14.10 -4.73
C PRO A 63 8.98 -15.05 -5.43
N ALA A 64 7.75 -15.13 -4.92
CA ALA A 64 6.62 -15.83 -5.54
C ALA A 64 5.97 -14.99 -6.66
N LEU A 65 6.77 -14.46 -7.60
CA LEU A 65 6.33 -13.55 -8.68
C LEU A 65 6.88 -13.97 -10.04
N PRO A 66 6.13 -13.95 -11.16
CA PRO A 66 6.54 -14.36 -12.52
C PRO A 66 8.01 -14.12 -12.90
N ASN A 67 8.63 -15.04 -13.64
CA ASN A 67 10.00 -14.84 -14.13
C ASN A 67 10.05 -13.58 -15.00
N GLY A 68 11.05 -12.73 -14.79
CA GLY A 68 11.18 -11.47 -15.51
C GLY A 68 10.18 -10.39 -15.07
N HIS A 69 9.54 -10.52 -13.90
CA HIS A 69 8.69 -9.48 -13.32
C HIS A 69 9.41 -8.12 -13.26
N LYS A 70 8.64 -7.04 -13.34
CA LYS A 70 9.16 -5.66 -13.27
C LYS A 70 9.02 -5.04 -11.89
N PHE A 71 8.42 -5.75 -10.94
CA PHE A 71 8.31 -5.29 -9.57
C PHE A 71 9.66 -5.25 -8.89
N TRP A 72 9.88 -4.20 -8.10
CA TRP A 72 11.04 -4.13 -7.23
C TRP A 72 10.89 -5.16 -6.11
N VAL A 73 11.96 -5.89 -5.83
CA VAL A 73 11.94 -6.91 -4.77
C VAL A 73 12.12 -6.20 -3.44
N VAL A 74 11.09 -6.28 -2.59
CA VAL A 74 11.13 -5.80 -1.20
C VAL A 74 12.00 -6.72 -0.33
N PRO A 75 12.52 -6.24 0.82
CA PRO A 75 13.22 -7.09 1.78
C PRO A 75 12.39 -8.31 2.20
N ALA A 76 13.06 -9.43 2.51
CA ALA A 76 12.41 -10.61 3.06
C ALA A 76 11.58 -10.27 4.32
N GLY A 77 10.43 -10.92 4.49
CA GLY A 77 9.49 -10.64 5.57
C GLY A 77 8.66 -9.35 5.41
N SER A 78 8.72 -8.71 4.25
CA SER A 78 7.88 -7.55 3.93
C SER A 78 6.47 -7.96 3.49
N CYS A 79 5.46 -7.36 4.10
CA CYS A 79 4.07 -7.53 3.71
C CYS A 79 3.60 -6.41 2.76
N HIS A 80 2.62 -6.74 1.92
CA HIS A 80 1.96 -5.80 1.03
C HIS A 80 0.49 -5.68 1.40
N TRP A 81 0.02 -4.45 1.57
CA TRP A 81 -1.36 -4.16 1.93
C TRP A 81 -2.30 -4.17 0.72
N SER A 82 -3.48 -4.73 0.92
CA SER A 82 -4.60 -4.63 -0.02
C SER A 82 -5.72 -3.75 0.52
N ALA A 83 -6.57 -3.25 -0.38
CA ALA A 83 -7.82 -2.58 -0.06
C ALA A 83 -8.91 -3.54 0.44
N THR A 84 -8.70 -4.85 0.34
CA THR A 84 -9.71 -5.85 0.71
C THR A 84 -9.70 -6.05 2.22
N LYS A 85 -10.79 -5.61 2.84
CA LYS A 85 -11.05 -5.84 4.27
C LYS A 85 -11.60 -7.24 4.51
N LEU A 86 -11.50 -7.71 5.74
CA LEU A 86 -12.13 -8.96 6.15
C LEU A 86 -13.65 -8.71 6.36
N ASP A 87 -14.50 -9.59 5.81
CA ASP A 87 -15.96 -9.37 5.75
C ASP A 87 -16.59 -9.11 7.13
N TYR A 88 -16.13 -9.83 8.15
CA TYR A 88 -16.67 -9.72 9.51
C TYR A 88 -15.92 -8.70 10.39
N TYR A 89 -14.72 -8.26 9.99
CA TYR A 89 -13.84 -7.41 10.78
C TYR A 89 -13.25 -6.30 9.89
N SER A 90 -13.95 -5.16 9.85
CA SER A 90 -13.64 -4.02 8.97
C SER A 90 -12.34 -3.28 9.32
N GLU A 91 -11.82 -3.54 10.52
CA GLU A 91 -10.54 -3.10 11.06
C GLU A 91 -9.38 -3.99 10.61
N MET A 92 -9.65 -5.15 10.01
CA MET A 92 -8.65 -6.03 9.45
C MET A 92 -8.65 -5.96 7.93
N ALA A 93 -7.47 -5.95 7.34
CA ALA A 93 -7.29 -6.05 5.90
C ALA A 93 -6.34 -7.17 5.53
N TRP A 94 -6.58 -7.72 4.35
CA TRP A 94 -5.79 -8.76 3.75
C TRP A 94 -4.42 -8.21 3.31
N ILE A 95 -3.36 -8.94 3.63
CA ILE A 95 -1.98 -8.63 3.27
C ILE A 95 -1.28 -9.83 2.60
N VAL A 96 -0.27 -9.56 1.79
CA VAL A 96 0.48 -10.57 1.02
C VAL A 96 1.97 -10.47 1.27
N TYR A 97 2.59 -11.60 1.59
CA TYR A 97 4.04 -11.76 1.56
C TYR A 97 4.46 -12.22 0.17
N VAL A 98 4.85 -11.28 -0.68
CA VAL A 98 5.29 -11.55 -2.06
C VAL A 98 6.49 -12.49 -2.13
N GLU A 99 7.32 -12.52 -1.08
CA GLU A 99 8.42 -13.47 -0.97
C GLU A 99 7.93 -14.92 -1.06
N SER A 100 6.83 -15.25 -0.39
CA SER A 100 6.34 -16.62 -0.24
C SER A 100 4.98 -16.88 -0.89
N GLY A 101 4.30 -15.85 -1.39
CA GLY A 101 2.90 -15.90 -1.83
C GLY A 101 1.88 -15.97 -0.68
N THR A 102 2.33 -15.92 0.58
CA THR A 102 1.45 -16.16 1.73
C THR A 102 0.50 -14.98 1.96
N THR A 103 -0.79 -15.29 2.05
CA THR A 103 -1.84 -14.32 2.37
C THR A 103 -2.27 -14.46 3.83
N ILE A 104 -2.28 -13.36 4.58
CA ILE A 104 -2.85 -13.29 5.93
C ILE A 104 -3.71 -12.03 6.05
N TYR A 105 -4.33 -11.82 7.20
CA TYR A 105 -5.02 -10.56 7.53
C TYR A 105 -4.37 -9.92 8.75
N GLU A 106 -4.39 -8.60 8.80
CA GLU A 106 -3.83 -7.81 9.90
C GLU A 106 -4.71 -6.62 10.23
N ASP A 107 -4.69 -6.17 11.49
CA ASP A 107 -5.33 -4.92 11.88
C ASP A 107 -4.66 -3.76 11.13
N ILE A 108 -5.45 -2.93 10.45
CA ILE A 108 -4.98 -1.82 9.61
C ILE A 108 -4.12 -0.79 10.37
N LYS A 109 -4.16 -0.80 11.71
CA LYS A 109 -3.37 0.06 12.59
C LYS A 109 -2.12 -0.63 13.15
N ASN A 110 -1.96 -1.94 12.94
CA ASN A 110 -0.93 -2.74 13.59
C ASN A 110 0.49 -2.39 13.11
N ARG A 111 0.67 -2.25 11.79
CA ARG A 111 2.00 -2.00 11.22
C ARG A 111 1.98 -1.28 9.88
N ALA A 112 3.06 -0.57 9.59
CA ALA A 112 3.36 -0.13 8.23
C ALA A 112 3.70 -1.34 7.34
N GLY A 113 3.43 -1.22 6.05
CA GLY A 113 3.79 -2.21 5.03
C GLY A 113 3.86 -1.57 3.65
N TYR A 114 4.18 -2.37 2.65
CA TYR A 114 4.34 -1.90 1.28
C TYR A 114 2.99 -1.88 0.54
N ILE A 115 2.91 -1.08 -0.51
CA ILE A 115 1.80 -1.10 -1.45
C ILE A 115 2.35 -1.13 -2.87
N TRP A 116 1.71 -1.90 -3.73
CA TRP A 116 1.89 -1.81 -5.17
C TRP A 116 0.61 -1.22 -5.75
N PRO A 117 0.58 0.11 -5.95
CA PRO A 117 -0.64 0.77 -6.38
C PRO A 117 -1.02 0.28 -7.78
N VAL A 118 -2.32 0.20 -8.00
CA VAL A 118 -2.91 -0.17 -9.29
C VAL A 118 -3.70 1.01 -9.82
N ARG A 119 -3.76 1.10 -11.14
CA ARG A 119 -4.61 2.05 -11.86
C ARG A 119 -5.41 1.32 -12.91
N GLU A 120 -6.65 1.76 -13.12
CA GLU A 120 -7.45 1.34 -14.25
C GLU A 120 -7.07 2.22 -15.45
N LYS A 121 -7.00 1.62 -16.64
CA LYS A 121 -6.72 2.34 -17.89
C LYS A 121 -8.03 2.69 -18.59
#